data_AF-B3SCE3-F1
#
_entry.id   AF-B3SCE3-F1
#
_cell.length_a   1.000
_cell.length_b   1.000
_cell.length_c   1.000
_cell.angle_alpha   90.00
_cell.angle_beta   90.00
_cell.angle_gamma   90.00
#
_symmetry.space_group_name_H-M   'P 1'
#
loop_
_entity.id
_entity.type
_entity.pdbx_description
1 polymer ?
#
loop_
_entity_poly.entity_id
_entity_poly.type
_entity_poly.pdbx_seq_one_letter_code
_entity_poly.pdbx_strand_id
1 'polypeptide(L)'
;MVLSKHIIDVIEQEYPIIIGDIPLLDILYNLRSKGIISDEEVDILKVRDLNNKARIYEFLKILKTRRDDDFYEFCSLLKESPVRHISEIGQKLEIQVKNSKKNGFLGTTQLVLNEETIGNSI
;
A
#
# COMPACT_ATOMS: atom_id res chain seq x y z
N MET A 1 -14.02 -11.77 4.43
CA MET A 1 -12.78 -11.27 5.09
C MET A 1 -12.61 -9.83 4.69
N VAL A 2 -12.22 -8.97 5.62
CA VAL A 2 -11.89 -7.55 5.37
C VAL A 2 -10.38 -7.37 5.50
N LEU A 3 -9.87 -6.21 5.09
CA LEU A 3 -8.44 -5.95 4.99
C LEU A 3 -7.76 -6.15 6.35
N SER A 4 -6.66 -6.89 6.36
CA SER A 4 -5.89 -7.14 7.57
C SER A 4 -5.34 -5.85 8.14
N LYS A 5 -5.36 -5.72 9.48
CA LYS A 5 -4.89 -4.54 10.20
C LYS A 5 -3.49 -4.07 9.77
N HIS A 6 -2.55 -4.99 9.59
CA HIS A 6 -1.19 -4.65 9.19
C HIS A 6 -1.10 -4.01 7.78
N ILE A 7 -2.03 -4.35 6.86
CA ILE A 7 -2.12 -3.70 5.54
C ILE A 7 -2.74 -2.32 5.70
N ILE A 8 -3.78 -2.18 6.53
CA ILE A 8 -4.37 -0.88 6.86
C ILE A 8 -3.29 0.06 7.42
N ASP A 9 -2.47 -0.41 8.35
CA ASP A 9 -1.39 0.38 8.95
C ASP A 9 -0.38 0.85 7.88
N VAL A 10 -0.04 0.00 6.91
CA VAL A 10 0.83 0.39 5.77
C VAL A 10 0.16 1.42 4.87
N ILE A 11 -1.14 1.27 4.58
CA ILE A 11 -1.91 2.26 3.81
C ILE A 11 -1.88 3.63 4.51
N GLU A 12 -2.05 3.67 5.83
CA GLU A 12 -1.99 4.92 6.59
C GLU A 12 -0.59 5.53 6.60
N GLN A 13 0.44 4.72 6.80
CA GLN A 13 1.84 5.18 6.81
C GLN A 13 2.28 5.74 5.44
N GLU A 14 1.86 5.10 4.36
CA GLU A 14 2.24 5.47 2.99
C GLU A 14 1.19 6.38 2.32
N TYR A 15 0.15 6.80 3.06
CA TYR A 15 -0.93 7.66 2.59
C TYR A 15 -0.44 8.93 1.85
N PRO A 16 0.59 9.67 2.33
CA PRO A 16 1.06 10.88 1.65
C PRO A 16 1.53 10.62 0.21
N ILE A 17 2.12 9.47 -0.06
CA ILE A 17 2.62 9.09 -1.38
C ILE A 17 1.45 8.61 -2.25
N ILE A 18 0.57 7.79 -1.69
CA ILE A 18 -0.62 7.27 -2.38
C ILE A 18 -1.51 8.42 -2.88
N ILE A 19 -1.77 9.43 -2.03
CA ILE A 19 -2.66 10.55 -2.37
C ILE A 19 -2.02 11.57 -3.31
N GLY A 20 -0.69 11.69 -3.30
CA GLY A 20 0.05 12.65 -4.11
C GLY A 20 0.17 12.22 -5.56
N ASP A 21 0.49 10.95 -5.79
CA ASP A 21 1.15 10.53 -7.02
C ASP A 21 0.34 9.56 -7.88
N ILE A 22 -0.68 8.89 -7.33
CA ILE A 22 -1.47 7.91 -8.08
C ILE A 22 -2.60 8.61 -8.84
N PRO A 23 -2.61 8.58 -10.19
CA PRO A 23 -3.69 9.14 -10.99
C PRO A 23 -4.86 8.16 -11.03
N LEU A 24 -5.77 8.25 -10.06
CA LEU A 24 -6.81 7.23 -9.85
C LEU A 24 -7.73 7.05 -11.06
N LEU A 25 -8.04 8.13 -11.79
CA LEU A 25 -8.90 8.06 -12.97
C LEU A 25 -8.31 7.19 -14.09
N ASP A 26 -6.99 7.22 -14.24
CA ASP A 26 -6.29 6.49 -15.31
C ASP A 26 -6.31 4.98 -15.05
N ILE A 27 -6.40 4.58 -13.79
CA ILE A 27 -6.43 3.17 -13.38
C ILE A 27 -7.82 2.67 -12.98
N LEU A 28 -8.83 3.54 -12.97
CA LEU A 28 -10.15 3.25 -12.41
C LEU A 28 -10.85 2.08 -13.10
N TYR A 29 -10.80 2.03 -14.43
CA TYR A 29 -11.40 0.93 -15.19
C TYR A 29 -10.64 -0.39 -15.01
N ASN A 30 -9.33 -0.31 -14.79
CA ASN A 30 -8.51 -1.49 -14.52
C ASN A 30 -8.86 -2.07 -13.14
N LEU A 31 -9.06 -1.20 -12.12
CA LEU A 31 -9.54 -1.60 -10.78
C LEU A 31 -10.90 -2.31 -10.86
N ARG A 32 -11.83 -1.78 -11.66
CA ARG A 32 -13.13 -2.41 -11.93
C ARG A 32 -12.97 -3.77 -12.62
N SER A 33 -12.14 -3.84 -13.66
CA SER A 33 -11.93 -5.09 -14.43
C SER A 33 -11.35 -6.22 -13.58
N LYS A 34 -10.55 -5.87 -12.55
CA LYS A 34 -9.97 -6.79 -11.57
C LYS A 34 -10.92 -7.08 -10.40
N GLY A 35 -12.13 -6.51 -10.40
CA GLY A 35 -13.15 -6.75 -9.37
C GLY A 35 -12.89 -6.06 -8.03
N ILE A 36 -11.92 -5.14 -7.94
CA ILE A 36 -11.57 -4.44 -6.70
C ILE A 36 -12.67 -3.45 -6.31
N ILE A 37 -13.28 -2.82 -7.31
CA ILE A 37 -14.39 -1.87 -7.16
C ILE A 37 -15.59 -2.26 -8.05
N SER A 38 -16.80 -1.92 -7.62
CA SER A 38 -18.03 -2.14 -8.36
C SER A 38 -18.34 -1.02 -9.37
N ASP A 39 -19.38 -1.22 -10.18
CA ASP A 39 -19.86 -0.22 -11.14
C ASP A 39 -20.36 1.05 -10.42
N GLU A 40 -21.09 0.86 -9.32
CA GLU A 40 -21.59 1.97 -8.50
C GLU A 40 -20.43 2.76 -7.86
N GLU A 41 -19.38 2.07 -7.42
CA GLU A 41 -18.20 2.71 -6.84
C GLU A 41 -17.38 3.46 -7.89
N VAL A 42 -17.33 2.96 -9.13
CA VAL A 42 -16.74 3.69 -10.25
C VAL A 42 -17.49 5.01 -10.48
N ASP A 43 -18.82 5.01 -10.42
CA ASP A 43 -19.62 6.22 -10.62
C ASP A 43 -19.41 7.24 -9.48
N ILE A 44 -19.33 6.76 -8.23
CA ILE A 44 -18.97 7.60 -7.07
C ILE A 44 -17.58 8.22 -7.26
N LEU A 45 -16.60 7.43 -7.68
CA LEU A 45 -15.24 7.92 -7.87
C LEU A 45 -15.10 8.83 -9.10
N LYS A 46 -15.99 8.75 -10.10
CA LYS A 46 -15.97 9.62 -11.29
C LYS A 46 -16.62 10.99 -11.11
N VAL A 47 -17.23 11.27 -9.95
CA VAL A 47 -17.86 12.57 -9.69
C VAL A 47 -16.88 13.71 -10.02
N ARG A 48 -17.31 14.62 -10.90
CA ARG A 48 -16.45 15.66 -11.51
C ARG A 48 -15.86 16.62 -10.49
N ASP A 49 -16.54 16.82 -9.37
CA ASP A 49 -16.13 17.76 -8.33
C ASP A 49 -15.00 17.23 -7.44
N LEU A 50 -14.67 15.94 -7.55
CA LEU A 50 -13.54 15.35 -6.84
C LEU A 50 -12.22 15.65 -7.56
N ASN A 51 -11.32 16.36 -6.88
CA ASN A 51 -9.91 16.36 -7.28
C ASN A 51 -9.28 14.97 -7.05
N ASN A 52 -8.12 14.70 -7.64
CA ASN A 52 -7.48 13.38 -7.54
C ASN A 52 -7.23 12.94 -6.09
N LYS A 53 -6.84 13.87 -5.21
CA LYS A 53 -6.57 13.58 -3.80
C LYS A 53 -7.82 13.09 -3.06
N ALA A 54 -8.93 13.82 -3.23
CA ALA A 54 -10.22 13.45 -2.64
C ALA A 54 -10.72 12.11 -3.20
N ARG A 55 -10.50 11.86 -4.49
CA ARG A 55 -10.86 10.59 -5.13
C ARG A 55 -10.06 9.42 -4.56
N ILE A 56 -8.74 9.58 -4.38
CA ILE A 56 -7.89 8.57 -3.73
C ILE A 56 -8.34 8.31 -2.30
N TYR A 57 -8.67 9.34 -1.54
CA TYR A 57 -9.18 9.18 -0.18
C TYR A 57 -10.46 8.30 -0.14
N GLU A 58 -11.43 8.56 -1.01
CA GLU A 58 -12.64 7.75 -1.11
C GLU A 58 -12.34 6.32 -1.59
N PHE A 59 -11.44 6.15 -2.55
CA PHE A 59 -10.98 4.83 -2.97
C PHE A 59 -10.35 4.04 -1.83
N LEU A 60 -9.51 4.66 -0.99
CA LEU A 60 -8.89 3.98 0.15
C LEU A 60 -9.93 3.57 1.20
N LYS A 61 -11.02 4.33 1.37
CA LYS A 61 -12.15 3.91 2.21
C LYS A 61 -12.82 2.65 1.66
N ILE A 62 -13.02 2.58 0.35
CA ILE A 62 -13.55 1.37 -0.32
C ILE A 62 -12.57 0.22 -0.14
N LEU A 63 -11.28 0.41 -0.44
CA LEU A 63 -10.25 -0.62 -0.39
C LEU A 63 -10.12 -1.25 1.00
N LYS A 64 -10.26 -0.46 2.09
CA LYS A 64 -10.24 -0.99 3.47
C LYS A 64 -11.38 -1.95 3.80
N THR A 65 -12.46 -1.95 3.02
CA THR A 65 -13.57 -2.92 3.16
C THR A 65 -13.33 -4.23 2.38
N ARG A 66 -12.30 -4.26 1.54
CA ARG A 66 -11.96 -5.38 0.64
C ARG A 66 -11.04 -6.38 1.31
N ARG A 67 -10.70 -7.45 0.60
CA ARG A 67 -9.79 -8.49 1.10
C ARG A 67 -8.34 -8.12 0.82
N ASP A 68 -7.42 -8.77 1.53
CA ASP A 68 -5.98 -8.61 1.29
C ASP A 68 -5.59 -8.86 -0.17
N ASP A 69 -6.24 -9.83 -0.83
CA ASP A 69 -6.01 -10.16 -2.24
C ASP A 69 -6.28 -8.95 -3.15
N ASP A 70 -7.35 -8.19 -2.88
CA ASP A 70 -7.71 -6.98 -3.64
C ASP A 70 -6.65 -5.88 -3.48
N PHE A 71 -6.02 -5.79 -2.31
CA PHE A 71 -4.89 -4.88 -2.10
C PHE A 71 -3.64 -5.31 -2.87
N TYR A 72 -3.30 -6.59 -2.89
CA TYR A 72 -2.16 -7.08 -3.69
C TYR A 72 -2.41 -6.92 -5.19
N GLU A 73 -3.67 -7.05 -5.61
CA GLU A 73 -4.08 -6.83 -6.98
C GLU A 73 -3.98 -5.34 -7.36
N PHE A 74 -4.35 -4.43 -6.44
CA PHE A 74 -4.07 -3.01 -6.58
C PHE A 74 -2.56 -2.72 -6.70
N CYS A 75 -1.73 -3.31 -5.85
CA CYS A 75 -0.28 -3.14 -5.94
C CYS A 75 0.28 -3.65 -7.27
N SER A 76 -0.23 -4.79 -7.75
CA SER A 76 0.16 -5.38 -9.03
C SER A 76 -0.18 -4.46 -10.19
N LEU A 77 -1.37 -3.87 -10.17
CA LEU A 77 -1.79 -2.87 -11.15
C LEU A 77 -0.85 -1.65 -11.16
N LEU A 78 -0.41 -1.16 -10.00
CA LEU A 78 0.55 -0.04 -9.95
C LEU A 78 1.90 -0.43 -10.54
N LYS A 79 2.41 -1.63 -10.23
CA LYS A 79 3.69 -2.15 -10.76
C LYS A 79 3.71 -2.28 -12.28
N GLU A 80 2.56 -2.60 -12.89
CA GLU A 80 2.37 -2.70 -14.34
C GLU A 80 2.33 -1.33 -15.03
N SER A 81 2.28 -0.23 -14.29
CA SER A 81 2.25 1.12 -14.87
C SER A 81 3.52 1.41 -15.69
N PRO A 82 3.39 1.99 -16.89
CA PRO A 82 4.55 2.45 -17.67
C PRO A 82 5.24 3.66 -17.03
N VAL A 83 4.58 4.34 -16.08
CA VAL A 83 5.17 5.45 -15.32
C VAL A 83 6.01 4.87 -14.19
N ARG A 84 7.34 5.01 -14.31
CA ARG A 84 8.31 4.48 -13.35
C ARG A 84 7.97 4.80 -11.89
N HIS A 85 7.63 6.05 -11.60
CA HIS A 85 7.26 6.48 -10.25
C HIS A 85 6.07 5.71 -9.68
N ILE A 86 5.02 5.48 -10.48
CA ILE A 86 3.84 4.70 -10.07
C ILE A 86 4.21 3.23 -9.83
N SER A 87 5.05 2.66 -10.71
CA SER A 87 5.54 1.28 -10.54
C SER A 87 6.34 1.12 -9.24
N GLU A 88 7.20 2.09 -8.92
CA GLU A 88 7.98 2.12 -7.68
C GLU A 88 7.08 2.22 -6.43
N ILE A 89 5.97 2.96 -6.49
CA ILE A 89 4.96 3.00 -5.41
C ILE A 89 4.35 1.61 -5.19
N GLY A 90 3.94 0.92 -6.27
CA GLY A 90 3.40 -0.44 -6.17
C GLY A 90 4.36 -1.43 -5.51
N GLN A 91 5.65 -1.37 -5.87
CA GLN A 91 6.70 -2.19 -5.24
C GLN A 91 6.89 -1.84 -3.76
N LYS A 92 6.93 -0.54 -3.44
CA LYS A 92 7.12 -0.05 -2.08
C LYS A 92 6.02 -0.55 -1.16
N LEU A 93 4.75 -0.45 -1.56
CA LEU A 93 3.61 -0.89 -0.76
C LEU A 93 3.70 -2.38 -0.41
N GLU A 94 4.01 -3.24 -1.39
CA GLU A 94 4.19 -4.67 -1.13
C GLU A 94 5.36 -4.99 -0.21
N ILE A 95 6.48 -4.29 -0.36
CA ILE A 95 7.65 -4.45 0.51
C ILE A 95 7.31 -4.05 1.95
N GLN A 96 6.60 -2.94 2.15
CA GLN A 96 6.20 -2.48 3.48
C GLN A 96 5.24 -3.46 4.15
N VAL A 97 4.28 -4.03 3.42
CA VAL A 97 3.41 -5.08 3.96
C VAL A 97 4.20 -6.32 4.36
N LYS A 98 5.15 -6.77 3.52
CA LYS A 98 6.04 -7.90 3.84
C LYS A 98 6.89 -7.64 5.08
N ASN A 99 7.43 -6.43 5.23
CA ASN A 99 8.23 -6.04 6.38
C ASN A 99 7.38 -5.90 7.66
N SER A 100 6.16 -5.37 7.53
CA SER A 100 5.19 -5.29 8.63
C SER A 100 4.84 -6.68 9.19
N LYS A 101 4.64 -7.68 8.31
CA LYS A 101 4.46 -9.09 8.72
C LYS A 101 5.67 -9.65 9.46
N LYS A 102 6.88 -9.31 9.04
CA LYS A 102 8.12 -9.75 9.71
C LYS A 102 8.30 -9.10 11.08
N ASN A 103 7.95 -7.83 11.23
CA ASN A 103 8.01 -7.15 12.54
C ASN A 103 6.97 -7.68 13.54
N GLY A 104 5.84 -8.22 13.07
CA GLY A 104 4.92 -8.99 13.90
C GLY A 104 5.46 -10.36 14.33
N PHE A 105 6.48 -10.89 13.64
CA PHE A 105 7.20 -12.12 13.97
C PHE A 105 8.49 -11.85 14.77
N LEU A 106 9.01 -10.62 14.76
CA LEU A 106 10.24 -10.19 15.41
C LEU A 106 9.99 -9.53 16.78
N GLY A 107 9.08 -10.09 17.57
CA GLY A 107 9.04 -9.86 19.02
C GLY A 107 10.20 -10.50 19.77
N THR A 108 11.02 -11.34 19.13
CA THR A 108 12.20 -11.97 19.73
C THR A 108 13.26 -12.35 18.68
N THR A 109 13.98 -11.39 18.12
CA THR A 109 15.35 -11.70 17.68
C THR A 109 16.25 -10.49 17.84
N GLN A 110 17.02 -10.56 18.92
CA GLN A 110 18.26 -9.86 19.17
C GLN A 110 19.02 -9.43 17.90
N LEU A 111 19.28 -8.13 17.77
CA LEU A 111 20.54 -7.66 17.23
C LEU A 111 21.44 -7.33 18.42
N VAL A 112 21.99 -8.38 19.05
CA VAL A 112 23.29 -8.22 19.71
C VAL A 112 24.33 -8.34 18.60
N LEU A 113 24.86 -7.21 18.16
CA LEU A 113 26.20 -7.21 17.60
C LEU A 113 27.15 -7.17 18.80
N ASN A 114 27.62 -8.36 19.16
CA ASN A 114 28.75 -8.53 20.07
C ASN A 114 30.01 -8.01 19.38
N GLU A 115 30.59 -6.94 19.91
CA GLU A 115 32.03 -6.70 19.83
C GLU A 115 32.57 -6.58 21.27
N GLU A 116 32.50 -7.68 22.02
CA GLU A 116 33.53 -8.04 23.00
C GLU A 116 34.67 -8.67 22.18
N THR A 117 35.95 -8.37 22.33
CA THR A 117 36.80 -8.25 23.53
C THR A 117 38.09 -7.55 23.02
N ILE A 118 38.88 -6.72 23.73
CA ILE A 118 39.88 -6.96 24.79
C ILE A 118 40.52 -5.56 24.93
N GLY A 119 40.52 -4.85 26.06
CA GLY A 119 41.37 -5.13 27.21
C GLY A 119 42.50 -4.08 27.30
N ASN A 120 42.63 -3.52 28.49
CA ASN A 120 43.63 -2.55 28.94
C ASN A 120 45.11 -2.97 28.75
N SER A 121 45.99 -1.97 28.95
CA SER A 121 47.47 -2.00 29.13
C SER A 121 48.24 -1.79 27.81
N ILE A 122 49.11 -0.78 27.68
CA ILE A 122 50.25 -0.40 28.55
C ILE A 122 50.38 1.12 28.64
#